data_AF-A0A535C6I4-F1
#
_entry.id   AF-A0A535C6I4-F1
#
_cell.length_a   1.000
_cell.length_b   1.000
_cell.length_c   1.000
_cell.angle_alpha   90.00
_cell.angle_beta   90.00
_cell.angle_gamma   90.00
#
_symmetry.space_group_name_H-M   'P 1'
#
loop_
_entity.id
_entity.type
_entity.pdbx_description
1 polymer ?
#
loop_
_entity_poly.entity_id
_entity_poly.type
_entity_poly.pdbx_seq_one_letter_code
_entity_poly.pdbx_strand_id
1 'polypeptide(L)' 'MSLTTLPLLLASASPRRRQILSLLGLPFTVCVSPVDEEALQERYRGPNEGLAQFLAEH' A
#
# COMPACT_ATOMS: atom_id res chain seq x y z
N MET A 1 -12.76 23.87 -12.16
CA MET A 1 -12.27 22.49 -12.40
C MET A 1 -11.98 21.85 -11.06
N SER A 2 -12.69 20.78 -10.69
CA SER A 2 -12.06 19.71 -9.92
C SER A 2 -12.50 18.40 -10.54
N LEU A 3 -11.48 17.66 -10.97
CA LEU A 3 -11.51 16.28 -11.42
C LEU A 3 -12.11 15.44 -10.29
N THR A 4 -12.86 14.39 -10.63
CA THR A 4 -13.43 13.44 -9.68
C THR A 4 -12.34 12.87 -8.76
N THR A 5 -12.25 13.39 -7.53
CA THR A 5 -11.31 12.88 -6.52
C THR A 5 -11.89 11.59 -5.98
N LEU A 6 -11.40 10.46 -6.48
CA LEU A 6 -11.72 9.16 -5.91
C LEU A 6 -11.25 9.13 -4.45
N PRO A 7 -12.01 8.49 -3.53
CA PRO A 7 -11.57 8.29 -2.16
C PRO A 7 -10.20 7.60 -2.12
N LEU A 8 -9.28 8.13 -1.31
CA LEU A 8 -7.95 7.56 -1.13
C LEU A 8 -7.96 6.54 0.01
N LEU A 9 -7.38 5.35 -0.24
CA LEU A 9 -7.24 4.28 0.73
C LEU A 9 -5.75 3.98 0.97
N LEU A 10 -5.34 3.95 2.24
CA LEU A 10 -4.06 3.41 2.67
C LEU A 10 -4.24 1.95 3.10
N ALA A 11 -3.88 1.01 2.20
CA ALA A 11 -3.95 -0.43 2.42
C ALA A 11 -2.77 -0.97 3.27
N SER A 12 -2.46 -0.33 4.41
CA SER A 12 -1.29 -0.69 5.23
C SER A 12 -1.54 -0.55 6.73
N ALA A 13 -1.09 -1.54 7.50
CA ALA A 13 -1.09 -1.51 8.97
C ALA A 13 0.00 -0.59 9.56
N SER A 14 0.97 -0.13 8.76
CA SER A 14 2.15 0.60 9.26
C SER A 14 1.78 1.98 9.85
N PRO A 15 2.02 2.20 11.16
CA PRO A 15 1.78 3.51 11.78
C PRO A 15 2.62 4.63 11.15
N ARG A 16 3.84 4.29 10.71
CA ARG A 16 4.76 5.23 10.06
C ARG A 16 4.26 5.66 8.68
N ARG A 17 3.73 4.73 7.87
CA ARG A 17 3.16 5.09 6.55
C ARG A 17 1.95 6.00 6.71
N ARG A 18 1.11 5.75 7.72
CA ARG A 18 0.00 6.65 8.07
C ARG A 18 0.49 8.04 8.43
N GLN A 19 1.50 8.17 9.29
CA GLN A 19 2.08 9.46 9.67
C GLN A 19 2.62 10.23 8.45
N ILE A 20 3.35 9.56 7.56
CA ILE A 20 3.90 10.17 6.34
C ILE A 20 2.77 10.67 5.43
N LEU A 21 1.74 9.85 5.17
CA LEU A 21 0.65 10.21 4.27
C LEU A 21 -0.19 11.38 4.83
N SER A 22 -0.34 11.47 6.16
CA SER A 22 -0.99 12.60 6.81
C SER A 22 -0.32 13.96 6.56
N LEU A 23 0.98 13.99 6.25
CA LEU A 23 1.70 15.23 5.92
C LEU A 23 1.20 15.87 4.60
N LEU A 24 0.54 15.10 3.74
CA LEU A 24 0.02 15.59 2.46
C LEU A 24 -1.26 16.42 2.61
N GLY A 25 -1.90 16.42 3.79
CA GLY A 25 -3.18 17.10 4.02
C GLY A 25 -4.36 16.54 3.21
N LEU A 26 -4.20 15.34 2.62
CA LEU A 26 -5.25 14.66 1.86
C LEU A 26 -6.13 13.83 2.80
N PRO A 27 -7.47 13.80 2.59
CA PRO A 27 -8.32 12.85 3.28
C PRO A 27 -8.07 11.44 2.75
N PHE A 28 -7.85 10.47 3.66
CA PHE A 28 -7.73 9.06 3.31
C PHE A 28 -8.28 8.17 4.41
N THR A 29 -8.68 6.95 4.04
CA THR A 29 -9.10 5.90 4.97
C THR A 29 -7.97 4.88 5.13
N VAL A 30 -7.88 4.22 6.27
CA VAL A 30 -6.91 3.13 6.50
C VAL A 30 -7.65 1.79 6.51
N CYS A 31 -7.14 0.82 5.77
CA CYS A 31 -7.56 -0.56 5.84
C CYS A 31 -6.31 -1.45 5.80
N VAL A 32 -6.28 -2.53 6.58
CA VAL A 32 -5.17 -3.49 6.53
C VAL A 32 -5.46 -4.49 5.42
N SER A 33 -4.50 -4.70 4.51
CA SER A 33 -4.63 -5.74 3.50
C SER A 33 -4.73 -7.12 4.17
N PRO A 34 -5.67 -7.99 3.77
CA PRO A 34 -5.76 -9.35 4.30
C PRO A 34 -4.74 -10.31 3.68
N VAL A 35 -3.86 -9.80 2.81
CA VAL A 35 -2.88 -10.57 2.05
C VAL A 35 -1.86 -11.23 2.98
N ASP A 36 -1.60 -12.51 2.70
CA ASP A 36 -0.48 -13.25 3.27
C ASP A 36 0.78 -12.97 2.44
N GLU A 37 1.58 -11.98 2.88
CA GLU A 37 2.79 -11.55 2.18
C GLU A 37 3.85 -12.68 2.13
N GLU A 38 3.90 -13.55 3.14
CA GLU A 38 4.86 -14.66 3.21
C GLU A 38 4.56 -15.68 2.11
N ALA A 39 3.29 -16.07 1.97
CA ALA A 39 2.86 -16.97 0.91
C ALA A 39 3.05 -16.39 -0.50
N LEU A 40 2.91 -15.07 -0.68
CA LEU A 40 3.18 -14.40 -1.96
C LEU A 40 4.67 -14.32 -2.27
N GLN A 41 5.51 -14.03 -1.27
CA GLN A 41 6.96 -14.01 -1.41
C GLN A 41 7.49 -15.37 -1.88
N GLU A 42 6.98 -16.49 -1.33
CA GLU A 42 7.35 -17.84 -1.76
C GLU A 42 7.02 -18.14 -3.22
N ARG A 43 6.01 -17.46 -3.79
CA ARG A 43 5.60 -17.61 -5.19
C ARG A 43 6.34 -16.67 -6.13
N TYR A 44 7.01 -15.65 -5.61
CA TYR A 44 7.79 -14.71 -6.40
C TYR A 44 9.02 -15.42 -7.01
N ARG A 45 9.30 -15.10 -8.28
CA ARG A 45 10.41 -15.70 -9.06
C ARG A 45 11.35 -14.66 -9.66
N GLY A 46 11.12 -13.38 -9.36
CA GLY A 46 11.94 -12.27 -9.84
C GLY A 46 13.14 -11.97 -8.95
N PRO A 47 13.92 -10.93 -9.30
CA PRO A 47 15.04 -10.46 -8.48
C PRO A 47 14.55 -9.81 -7.17
N ASN A 48 15.36 -9.87 -6.11
CA ASN A 48 15.00 -9.36 -4.78
C ASN A 48 14.55 -7.88 -4.80
N GLU A 49 15.14 -7.08 -5.68
CA GLU A 49 14.82 -5.67 -5.86
C GLU A 49 13.35 -5.45 -6.29
N GLY A 50 12.75 -6.40 -7.00
CA GLY A 50 11.36 -6.31 -7.46
C GLY A 50 10.33 -6.88 -6.48
N LEU A 51 10.77 -7.58 -5.43
CA LEU A 51 9.86 -8.23 -4.48
C LEU A 51 8.97 -7.22 -3.76
N ALA A 52 9.54 -6.09 -3.32
CA ALA A 52 8.79 -5.06 -2.59
C ALA A 52 7.67 -4.44 -3.43
N GLN A 53 7.93 -4.20 -4.72
CA GLN A 53 6.92 -3.69 -5.64
C GLN A 53 5.85 -4.75 -5.91
N PHE A 54 6.26 -5.99 -6.16
CA PHE A 54 5.33 -7.11 -6.36
C PHE A 54 4.36 -7.27 -5.18
N LEU A 55 4.87 -7.24 -3.94
CA LEU A 55 4.04 -7.33 -2.74
C LEU A 55 3.11 -6.12 -2.55
N ALA A 56 3.50 -4.93 -3.00
CA ALA A 56 2.65 -3.74 -2.91
C ALA A 56 1.51 -3.73 -3.94
N GLU A 57 1.67 -4.44 -5.05
CA GLU A 57 0.69 -4.53 -6.13
C GLU A 57 -0.38 -5.62 -5.91
N HIS A 58 -0.13 -6.57 -5.01
CA HIS A 58 -1.01 -7.73 -4.73
C HIS A 58 -1.68 -7.63 -3.38
#